data_AF-A0A3M5T7Y5-F1
#
_entry.id   AF-A0A3M5T7Y5-F1
#
_cell.length_a   1.000
_cell.length_b   1.000
_cell.length_c   1.000
_cell.angle_alpha   90.00
_cell.angle_beta   90.00
_cell.angle_gamma   90.00
#
_symmetry.space_group_name_H-M   'P 1'
#
loop_
_entity.id
_entity.type
_entity.pdbx_description
1 polymer ?
#
loop_
_entity_poly.entity_id
_entity_poly.type
_entity_poly.pdbx_seq_one_letter_code
_entity_poly.pdbx_strand_id
1 'polypeptide(L)' 'MLGLNAPVEELSAGFAQARNSRVCKGFAVGRTIFREPSRAWMAGEIDDATLVSQVQSTFSGLIESWRESRA' A
#
# COMPACT_ATOMS: atom_id res chain seq x y z
N MET A 1 -5.67 -6.98 -8.10
CA MET A 1 -5.14 -7.75 -6.95
C MET A 1 -5.61 -7.08 -5.67
N LEU A 2 -6.05 -7.86 -4.68
CA LEU A 2 -6.60 -7.35 -3.41
C LEU A 2 -5.55 -7.46 -2.32
N GLY A 3 -5.38 -6.39 -1.54
CA GLY A 3 -4.31 -6.33 -0.54
C GLY A 3 -4.55 -7.05 0.78
N LEU A 4 -5.78 -7.42 1.14
CA LEU A 4 -6.15 -8.28 2.30
C LEU A 4 -5.44 -8.05 3.67
N ASN A 5 -4.84 -6.88 3.94
CA ASN A 5 -3.93 -6.60 5.08
C ASN A 5 -2.53 -7.21 4.97
N ALA A 6 -2.15 -7.72 3.80
CA ALA A 6 -0.80 -8.19 3.54
C ALA A 6 0.21 -7.04 3.77
N PRO A 7 1.40 -7.32 4.32
CA PRO A 7 2.50 -6.38 4.41
C PRO A 7 2.88 -5.82 3.03
N VAL A 8 3.51 -4.64 3.01
CA VAL A 8 3.93 -3.98 1.76
C VAL A 8 4.86 -4.88 0.94
N GLU A 9 5.73 -5.63 1.62
CA GLU A 9 6.68 -6.56 1.01
C GLU A 9 5.99 -7.69 0.25
N GLU A 10 4.89 -8.22 0.82
CA GLU A 10 4.09 -9.27 0.19
C GLU A 10 3.30 -8.74 -1.02
N LEU A 11 2.83 -7.49 -0.94
CA LEU A 11 2.17 -6.82 -2.07
C LEU A 11 3.13 -6.62 -3.25
N SER A 12 4.37 -6.23 -2.99
CA SER A 12 5.41 -6.09 -4.02
C SER A 12 5.73 -7.41 -4.72
N ALA A 13 5.79 -8.52 -3.97
CA ALA A 13 5.93 -9.85 -4.57
C ALA A 13 4.72 -10.23 -5.45
N GLY A 14 3.51 -9.84 -5.05
CA GLY A 14 2.30 -9.98 -5.86
C GLY A 14 2.37 -9.19 -7.17
N PHE A 15 2.92 -7.96 -7.15
CA PHE A 15 3.09 -7.14 -8.35
C PHE A 15 3.99 -7.81 -9.38
N ALA A 16 5.12 -8.38 -8.95
CA ALA A 16 6.03 -9.12 -9.83
C ALA A 16 5.34 -10.30 -10.52
N GLN A 17 4.47 -11.03 -9.82
CA GLN A 17 3.69 -12.14 -10.42
C GLN A 17 2.65 -11.63 -11.43
N ALA A 18 2.05 -10.47 -11.16
CA ALA A 18 1.06 -9.87 -12.05
C ALA A 18 1.67 -9.18 -13.28
N ARG A 19 3.00 -9.02 -13.35
CA ARG A 19 3.68 -8.22 -14.40
C ARG A 19 3.32 -8.63 -15.82
N ASN A 20 3.26 -9.93 -16.09
CA ASN A 20 3.01 -10.49 -17.42
C ASN A 20 1.50 -10.61 -17.74
N SER A 21 0.63 -10.24 -16.80
CA SER A 21 -0.81 -10.32 -16.99
C SER A 21 -1.29 -9.27 -18.00
N ARG A 22 -1.95 -9.73 -19.06
CA ARG A 22 -2.56 -8.84 -20.06
C ARG A 22 -3.84 -8.16 -19.58
N VAL A 23 -4.50 -8.75 -18.57
CA VAL A 23 -5.81 -8.30 -18.05
C VAL A 23 -5.71 -7.56 -16.71
N CYS A 24 -4.68 -7.84 -15.89
CA CYS A 24 -4.47 -7.09 -14.65
C CYS A 24 -3.89 -5.71 -14.98
N LYS A 25 -4.63 -4.64 -14.70
CA LYS A 25 -4.25 -3.25 -14.99
C LYS A 25 -3.90 -2.41 -13.75
N GLY A 26 -4.04 -2.98 -12.56
CA GLY A 26 -3.81 -2.25 -11.31
C GLY A 26 -3.98 -3.10 -10.06
N PHE A 27 -3.96 -2.43 -8.92
CA PHE A 27 -4.17 -3.01 -7.60
C PHE A 27 -5.21 -2.22 -6.81
N ALA A 28 -5.81 -2.87 -5.81
CA ALA A 28 -6.69 -2.24 -4.83
C ALA A 28 -6.23 -2.65 -3.43
N VAL A 29 -5.67 -1.69 -2.69
CA VAL A 29 -5.13 -1.88 -1.34
C VAL A 29 -5.71 -0.79 -0.46
N GLY A 30 -6.37 -1.18 0.63
CA GLY A 30 -6.99 -0.25 1.58
C GLY A 30 -6.35 -0.34 2.95
N ARG A 31 -6.79 -1.31 3.74
CA ARG A 31 -6.37 -1.47 5.14
C ARG A 31 -4.84 -1.54 5.35
N THR A 32 -4.06 -2.11 4.42
CA THR A 32 -2.58 -2.06 4.52
C THR A 32 -2.04 -0.63 4.57
N ILE A 33 -2.68 0.32 3.89
CA ILE A 33 -2.22 1.72 3.82
C ILE A 33 -2.61 2.49 5.08
N PHE A 34 -3.86 2.37 5.54
CA PHE A 34 -4.40 3.30 6.55
C PHE A 34 -4.71 2.66 7.91
N ARG A 35 -4.77 1.33 8.05
CA ARG A 35 -5.25 0.69 9.30
C ARG A 35 -4.35 1.01 10.48
N GLU A 36 -3.04 0.87 10.32
CA GLU A 36 -2.08 1.09 11.40
C GLU A 36 -2.02 2.57 11.82
N PRO A 37 -1.83 3.52 10.88
CA PRO A 37 -1.83 4.95 11.22
C PRO A 37 -3.16 5.41 11.82
N SER A 38 -4.30 4.93 11.29
CA SER A 38 -5.62 5.29 11.83
C SER A 38 -5.81 4.80 13.26
N ARG A 39 -5.30 3.61 13.61
CA ARG A 39 -5.39 3.10 14.98
C ARG A 39 -4.58 3.98 15.94
N ALA A 40 -3.33 4.29 15.59
CA ALA A 40 -2.47 5.14 16.42
C ALA A 40 -3.06 6.56 16.58
N TRP A 41 -3.64 7.11 15.51
CA TRP A 41 -4.32 8.41 15.55
C TRP A 41 -5.54 8.39 16.48
N MET A 42 -6.40 7.37 16.38
CA MET A 42 -7.56 7.21 17.27
C MET A 42 -7.16 6.96 18.73
N ALA A 43 -5.97 6.42 18.99
CA ALA A 43 -5.40 6.27 20.32
C ALA A 43 -4.75 7.57 20.86
N GLY A 44 -4.66 8.63 20.05
CA GLY A 44 -3.99 9.88 20.41
C GLY A 44 -2.46 9.77 20.43
N GLU A 45 -1.89 8.72 19.85
CA GLU A 45 -0.44 8.47 19.80
C GLU A 45 0.25 9.30 18.71
N ILE A 46 -0.48 9.67 17.66
CA ILE A 46 0.01 10.51 16.56
C ILE A 46 -1.00 11.61 16.22
N ASP A 47 -0.50 12.72 15.66
CA ASP A 47 -1.30 13.84 15.20
C ASP A 47 -1.77 13.67 13.74
N ASP A 48 -2.61 14.60 13.30
CA ASP A 48 -3.18 14.62 11.95
C ASP A 48 -2.09 14.66 10.87
N ALA A 49 -1.04 15.47 11.08
CA ALA A 49 0.06 15.62 10.13
C ALA A 49 0.84 14.30 9.97
N THR A 50 1.10 13.61 11.07
CA THR A 50 1.77 12.31 11.08
C THR A 50 0.91 11.25 10.41
N LEU A 51 -0.40 11.22 10.67
CA LEU A 51 -1.34 10.33 9.99
C LEU A 51 -1.28 10.50 8.47
N VAL A 52 -1.41 11.73 7.98
CA VAL A 52 -1.38 12.04 6.54
C VAL A 52 -0.04 11.62 5.93
N SER A 53 1.06 11.95 6.58
CA SER A 53 2.41 11.60 6.11
C SER A 53 2.61 10.08 5.99
N GLN A 54 2.23 9.31 7.01
CA GLN A 54 2.40 7.85 7.01
C GLN A 54 1.53 7.16 5.93
N VAL A 55 0.28 7.59 5.79
CA VAL A 55 -0.64 7.08 4.76
C VAL A 55 -0.12 7.41 3.36
N GLN A 56 0.33 8.65 3.15
CA GLN A 56 0.89 9.09 1.88
C GLN A 56 2.14 8.30 1.52
N SER A 57 3.09 8.16 2.45
CA SER A 57 4.35 7.44 2.24
C SER A 57 4.09 5.98 1.84
N THR A 58 3.18 5.31 2.54
CA THR A 58 2.82 3.91 2.24
C THR A 58 2.18 3.79 0.85
N PHE A 59 1.29 4.71 0.49
CA PHE A 59 0.64 4.68 -0.83
C PHE A 59 1.62 4.96 -1.97
N SER A 60 2.49 5.95 -1.81
CA SER A 60 3.53 6.29 -2.80
C SER A 60 4.48 5.11 -3.04
N GLY A 61 4.94 4.43 -1.99
CA GLY A 61 5.81 3.26 -2.11
C GLY A 61 5.14 2.10 -2.89
N LEU A 62 3.83 1.89 -2.70
CA LEU A 62 3.08 0.89 -3.48
C LEU A 62 2.97 1.28 -4.96
N ILE A 63 2.79 2.57 -5.27
CA ILE A 63 2.78 3.07 -6.66
C ILE A 63 4.14 2.83 -7.32
N GLU A 64 5.23 3.14 -6.62
CA GLU A 64 6.60 2.93 -7.12
C GLU A 64 6.87 1.45 -7.37
N SER A 65 6.60 0.58 -6.39
CA SER A 65 6.76 -0.86 -6.53
C SER A 65 5.93 -1.43 -7.70
N TRP A 66 4.70 -0.93 -7.92
CA TRP A 66 3.90 -1.32 -9.07
C TRP A 66 4.51 -0.88 -10.40
N ARG A 67 5.02 0.35 -10.50
CA ARG A 67 5.68 0.87 -11.70
C ARG A 67 6.94 0.08 -12.02
N GLU A 68 7.79 -0.15 -11.02
CA GLU A 68 9.03 -0.93 -11.16
C GLU A 68 8.76 -2.36 -11.61
N SER A 69 7.69 -3.00 -11.09
CA SER A 69 7.33 -4.35 -11.53
C SER A 69 6.98 -4.48 -13.01
N ARG A 70 6.76 -3.36 -13.72
CA ARG A 70 6.37 -3.28 -15.13
C ARG A 70 7.40 -2.63 -16.05
N ALA A 71 8.50 -2.10 -15.50
CA ALA A 71 9.64 -1.62 -16.28
C ALA A 71 10.34 -2.81 -16.97
#